data_AF-C6BX51-F1
#
_entry.id   AF-C6BX51-F1
#
_cell.length_a   1.000
_cell.length_b   1.000
_cell.length_c   1.000
_cell.angle_alpha   90.00
_cell.angle_beta   90.00
_cell.angle_gamma   90.00
#
_symmetry.space_group_name_H-M   'P 1'
#
loop_
_entity.id
_entity.type
_entity.pdbx_description
1 polymer ?
#
loop_
_entity_poly.entity_id
_entity_poly.type
_entity_poly.pdbx_seq_one_letter_code
_entity_poly.pdbx_strand_id
1 'polypeptide(L)'
;MYPLNYAILKHFTKVEEACADCVMEALAGEYSNFKAFKKDAIINALMTAEANGLLEESRFDLDSNKELRVYYRAHEEGAATINQYIK
;
A
#
# COMPACT_ATOMS: atom_id res chain seq x y z
N MET A 1 -14.96 -7.19 -5.70
CA MET A 1 -14.08 -7.01 -4.52
C MET A 1 -12.77 -7.72 -4.83
N TYR A 2 -11.65 -7.02 -4.74
CA TYR A 2 -10.34 -7.62 -4.94
C TYR A 2 -9.88 -8.37 -3.67
N PRO A 3 -8.95 -9.32 -3.76
CA PRO A 3 -8.16 -9.72 -2.61
C PRO A 3 -7.48 -8.48 -1.98
N LEU A 4 -7.33 -8.45 -0.65
CA LEU A 4 -6.77 -7.29 0.07
C LEU A 4 -5.46 -6.80 -0.55
N ASN A 5 -4.48 -7.68 -0.82
CA ASN A 5 -3.20 -7.27 -1.41
C ASN A 5 -3.36 -6.63 -2.80
N TYR A 6 -4.35 -7.06 -3.59
CA TYR A 6 -4.62 -6.43 -4.88
C TYR A 6 -5.24 -5.05 -4.71
N ALA A 7 -6.13 -4.88 -3.72
CA ALA A 7 -6.68 -3.57 -3.37
C ALA A 7 -5.59 -2.60 -2.88
N ILE A 8 -4.64 -3.09 -2.08
CA ILE A 8 -3.46 -2.32 -1.65
C ILE A 8 -2.68 -1.84 -2.87
N LEU A 9 -2.25 -2.74 -3.76
CA LEU A 9 -1.49 -2.35 -4.96
C LEU A 9 -2.27 -1.38 -5.86
N LYS A 10 -3.56 -1.64 -6.09
CA LYS A 10 -4.42 -0.79 -6.92
C LYS A 10 -4.65 0.61 -6.32
N HIS A 11 -4.49 0.77 -5.01
CA HIS A 11 -4.53 2.10 -4.38
C HIS A 11 -3.36 2.98 -4.86
N PHE A 12 -2.14 2.42 -4.95
CA PHE A 12 -0.94 3.15 -5.38
C PHE A 12 -0.95 3.58 -6.84
N THR A 13 -1.85 3.04 -7.68
CA THR A 13 -2.02 3.54 -9.06
C THR A 13 -2.94 4.77 -9.13
N LYS A 14 -3.44 5.25 -7.99
CA LYS A 14 -4.41 6.36 -7.90
C LYS A 14 -3.93 7.51 -7.01
N VAL A 15 -2.85 7.32 -6.28
CA VAL A 15 -2.27 8.30 -5.36
C VAL A 15 -0.80 8.49 -5.70
N GLU A 16 -0.26 9.66 -5.37
CA GLU A 16 1.16 9.95 -5.59
C GLU A 16 2.06 9.09 -4.69
N GLU A 17 1.67 8.93 -3.43
CA GLU A 17 2.33 8.08 -2.44
C GLU A 17 1.38 7.75 -1.28
N ALA A 18 1.68 6.69 -0.53
CA ALA A 18 0.93 6.32 0.66
C ALA A 18 1.79 5.49 1.63
N CYS A 19 1.51 5.62 2.94
CA CYS A 19 2.03 4.72 3.96
C CYS A 19 0.96 3.70 4.38
N ALA A 20 1.30 2.77 5.28
CA ALA A 20 0.36 1.76 5.77
C ALA A 20 -0.91 2.36 6.40
N ASP A 21 -0.79 3.49 7.12
CA ASP A 21 -1.94 4.16 7.73
C ASP A 21 -2.89 4.75 6.67
N CYS A 22 -2.34 5.36 5.61
CA CYS A 22 -3.14 5.85 4.46
C CYS A 22 -3.91 4.72 3.76
N VAL A 23 -3.25 3.58 3.57
CA VAL A 23 -3.89 2.38 2.98
C VAL A 23 -5.00 1.85 3.88
N MET A 24 -4.76 1.79 5.20
CA MET A 24 -5.79 1.38 6.16
C MET A 24 -6.99 2.31 6.13
N GLU A 25 -6.79 3.62 6.11
CA GLU A 25 -7.88 4.59 6.02
C GLU A 25 -8.68 4.43 4.71
N ALA A 26 -7.98 4.34 3.57
CA ALA A 26 -8.60 4.24 2.26
C ALA A 26 -9.42 2.95 2.05
N LEU A 27 -9.03 1.85 2.70
CA LEU A 27 -9.63 0.52 2.50
C LEU A 27 -10.53 0.06 3.65
N ALA A 28 -10.63 0.82 4.75
CA ALA A 28 -11.37 0.43 5.95
C ALA A 28 -12.84 0.08 5.67
N GLY A 29 -13.51 0.81 4.76
CA GLY A 29 -14.92 0.61 4.45
C GLY A 29 -15.24 -0.78 3.88
N GLU A 30 -14.30 -1.40 3.16
CA GLU A 30 -14.49 -2.70 2.52
C GLU A 30 -13.76 -3.83 3.27
N TYR A 31 -12.58 -3.55 3.84
CA TYR A 31 -11.67 -4.59 4.30
C TYR A 31 -11.49 -4.66 5.82
N SER A 32 -12.06 -3.74 6.61
CA SER A 32 -11.88 -3.72 8.09
C SER A 32 -12.22 -5.03 8.80
N ASN A 33 -13.15 -5.83 8.26
CA ASN A 33 -13.53 -7.13 8.82
C ASN A 33 -12.56 -8.28 8.46
N PHE A 34 -11.55 -8.05 7.62
CA PHE A 34 -10.61 -9.09 7.20
C PHE A 34 -9.56 -9.32 8.28
N LYS A 35 -9.27 -10.58 8.59
CA LYS A 35 -8.22 -10.96 9.56
C LYS A 35 -6.85 -10.36 9.24
N ALA A 36 -6.54 -10.19 7.95
CA ALA A 36 -5.29 -9.63 7.45
C ALA A 36 -5.28 -8.09 7.42
N PHE A 37 -6.38 -7.41 7.74
CA PHE A 37 -6.47 -5.96 7.79
C PHE A 37 -5.87 -5.44 9.12
N LYS A 38 -4.56 -5.62 9.25
CA LYS A 38 -3.74 -5.19 10.39
C LYS A 38 -2.56 -4.41 9.87
N LYS A 39 -2.13 -3.37 10.61
CA LYS A 39 -1.02 -2.49 10.22
C LYS A 39 0.23 -3.29 9.83
N ASP A 40 0.69 -4.22 10.67
CA ASP A 40 1.87 -5.05 10.37
C ASP A 40 1.73 -5.90 9.10
N ALA A 41 0.53 -6.41 8.82
CA ALA A 41 0.29 -7.20 7.61
C ALA A 41 0.31 -6.31 6.35
N ILE A 42 -0.21 -5.08 6.46
CA ILE A 42 -0.17 -4.09 5.38
C ILE A 42 1.27 -3.62 5.16
N ILE A 43 2.04 -3.32 6.23
CA ILE A 43 3.47 -2.99 6.12
C ILE A 43 4.21 -4.09 5.37
N ASN A 44 4.02 -5.36 5.76
CA ASN A 44 4.64 -6.50 5.06
C ASN A 44 4.24 -6.57 3.58
N ALA A 45 2.97 -6.27 3.25
CA ALA A 45 2.52 -6.23 1.86
C ALA A 45 3.20 -5.10 1.06
N LEU A 46 3.40 -3.92 1.66
CA LEU A 46 4.11 -2.80 1.04
C LEU A 46 5.58 -3.14 0.79
N MET A 47 6.27 -3.67 1.80
CA MET A 47 7.67 -4.11 1.66
C MET A 47 7.83 -5.23 0.62
N THR A 48 6.86 -6.13 0.52
CA THR A 48 6.86 -7.18 -0.51
C THR A 48 6.67 -6.58 -1.90
N ALA A 49 5.79 -5.58 -2.04
CA ALA A 49 5.57 -4.90 -3.31
C ALA A 49 6.81 -4.10 -3.74
N GLU A 50 7.49 -3.44 -2.81
CA GLU A 50 8.77 -2.79 -3.04
C GLU A 50 9.86 -3.79 -3.46
N ALA A 51 10.04 -4.88 -2.71
CA ALA A 51 11.04 -5.90 -3.02
C ALA A 51 10.81 -6.55 -4.40
N ASN A 52 9.55 -6.59 -4.86
CA ASN A 52 9.19 -7.09 -6.19
C ASN A 52 9.25 -6.02 -7.29
N GLY A 53 9.67 -4.79 -6.98
CA GLY A 53 9.79 -3.70 -7.94
C GLY A 53 8.46 -3.14 -8.45
N LEU A 54 7.37 -3.30 -7.68
CA LEU A 54 6.07 -2.69 -8.01
C LEU A 54 5.91 -1.30 -7.39
N LEU A 55 6.55 -1.09 -6.24
CA LEU A 55 6.61 0.17 -5.51
C LEU A 55 8.06 0.53 -5.21
N GLU A 56 8.29 1.78 -4.83
CA GLU A 56 9.56 2.26 -4.27
C GLU A 56 9.29 3.12 -3.04
N GLU A 57 10.17 3.08 -2.04
CA GLU A 57 10.16 4.05 -0.93
C GLU A 57 10.33 5.48 -1.48
N SER A 58 9.43 6.39 -1.10
CA SER A 58 9.49 7.81 -1.48
C SER A 58 10.03 8.69 -0.37
N ARG A 59 9.61 8.45 0.88
CA ARG A 59 10.05 9.17 2.07
C ARG A 59 9.65 8.41 3.34
N PHE A 60 10.12 8.92 4.47
CA PHE A 60 9.65 8.49 5.78
C PHE A 60 9.44 9.70 6.71
N ASP A 61 8.59 9.53 7.71
CA ASP A 61 8.41 10.49 8.80
C ASP A 61 8.05 9.78 10.11
N LEU A 62 7.89 10.55 11.18
CA LEU A 62 7.32 10.09 12.44
C LEU A 62 5.91 10.65 12.58
N ASP A 63 4.97 9.81 13.03
CA ASP A 63 3.63 10.26 13.38
C ASP A 63 3.61 11.03 14.73
N SER A 64 2.42 11.44 15.17
CA SER A 64 2.23 12.15 16.44
C SER A 64 2.65 11.33 17.67
N ASN A 65 2.70 10.00 17.56
CA ASN A 65 3.11 9.07 18.61
C ASN A 65 4.62 8.73 18.53
N LYS A 66 5.36 9.33 17.59
CA LYS A 66 6.76 9.01 17.28
C LYS A 66 6.94 7.61 16.69
N GLU A 67 5.92 7.07 16.04
CA GLU A 67 6.03 5.84 15.26
C GLU A 67 6.49 6.15 13.83
N LEU A 68 7.39 5.32 13.30
CA LEU A 68 7.89 5.46 11.94
C LEU A 68 6.79 5.15 10.92
N ARG A 69 6.62 6.04 9.95
CA ARG A 69 5.82 5.81 8.75
C ARG A 69 6.72 5.87 7.53
N VAL A 70 6.72 4.80 6.74
CA VAL A 70 7.39 4.73 5.44
C VAL A 70 6.33 4.90 4.37
N TYR A 71 6.58 5.84 3.45
CA TYR A 71 5.73 6.12 2.31
C TYR A 71 6.31 5.47 1.07
N TYR A 72 5.42 4.90 0.28
CA TYR A 72 5.73 4.24 -0.97
C TYR A 72 5.00 4.91 -2.12
N ARG A 73 5.51 4.75 -3.33
CA ARG A 73 4.81 5.12 -4.56
C ARG A 73 4.99 4.07 -5.64
N ALA A 74 4.02 3.99 -6.55
CA ALA A 74 4.20 3.24 -7.79
C ALA A 74 4.89 4.15 -8.80
N HIS A 75 6.11 3.78 -9.23
CA HIS A 75 6.71 4.38 -10.43
C HIS A 75 5.93 3.97 -11.69
N GLU A 76 6.20 4.60 -12.83
CA GLU A 76 5.43 4.40 -14.07
C GLU A 76 5.29 2.93 -14.47
N GLU A 77 6.40 2.19 -14.51
CA GLU A 77 6.42 0.76 -14.84
C GLU A 77 5.69 -0.10 -13.79
N GLY A 78 5.84 0.21 -12.51
CA GLY A 78 5.14 -0.48 -11.42
C GLY A 78 3.63 -0.28 -11.54
N ALA A 79 3.18 0.95 -11.77
CA ALA A 79 1.78 1.27 -11.98
C ALA A 79 1.20 0.61 -13.24
N ALA A 80 1.98 0.57 -14.34
CA ALA A 80 1.59 -0.12 -15.57
C ALA A 80 1.42 -1.63 -15.32
N THR A 81 2.37 -2.25 -14.62
CA THR A 81 2.34 -3.67 -14.26
C THR A 81 1.13 -4.00 -13.38
N ILE A 82 0.90 -3.22 -12.33
CA ILE A 82 -0.28 -3.37 -11.45
C ILE A 82 -1.58 -3.30 -12.28
N ASN A 83 -1.71 -2.31 -13.16
CA ASN A 83 -2.90 -2.14 -13.99
C ASN A 83 -3.09 -3.24 -15.04
N GLN A 84 -2.00 -3.84 -15.52
CA GLN A 84 -2.06 -4.96 -16.46
C GLN A 84 -2.60 -6.24 -15.81
N TYR A 85 -2.14 -6.55 -14.59
CA TYR A 85 -2.49 -7.80 -13.89
C TYR A 85 -3.76 -7.67 -13.03
N ILE A 86 -4.07 -6.47 -12.53
CA ILE A 86 -5.23 -6.19 -11.67
C ILE A 86 -6.14 -5.22 -12.43
N LYS A 87 -7.09 -5.80 -13.18
CA LYS A 87 -8.09 -5.07 -13.98
C LYS A 87 -9.13 -4.42 -13.10
#